data_AF-A0A251WFZ9-F1
#
_entry.id   AF-A0A251WFZ9-F1
#
_cell.length_a   1.000
_cell.length_b   1.000
_cell.length_c   1.000
_cell.angle_alpha   90.00
_cell.angle_beta   90.00
_cell.angle_gamma   90.00
#
_symmetry.space_group_name_H-M   'P 1'
#
loop_
_entity.id
_entity.type
_entity.pdbx_description
1 polymer ?
#
loop_
_entity_poly.entity_id
_entity_poly.type
_entity_poly.pdbx_seq_one_letter_code
_entity_poly.pdbx_strand_id
1 'polypeptide(L)' 'MSAIYLLVHRVLEMGYLSKEHEGQLRNLVGQGCNGDDLEAVVMLKQALVFGHVKRQAHRSK' A
#
# COMPACT_ATOMS: atom_id res chain seq x y z
N MET A 1 2.96 8.99 13.62
CA MET A 1 2.41 8.41 12.38
C MET A 1 3.52 8.33 11.36
N SER A 2 3.78 7.13 10.85
CA SER A 2 4.84 6.85 9.88
C SER A 2 4.38 7.12 8.45
N ALA A 3 5.34 7.35 7.55
CA ALA A 3 5.04 7.56 6.13
C ALA A 3 4.39 6.34 5.47
N ILE A 4 4.72 5.13 5.92
CA ILE A 4 4.13 3.87 5.45
C ILE A 4 2.65 3.81 5.83
N TYR A 5 2.32 4.11 7.10
CA TYR A 5 0.94 4.14 7.57
C TYR A 5 0.10 5.11 6.73
N LEU A 6 0.58 6.34 6.52
CA LEU A 6 -0.12 7.34 5.71
C LEU A 6 -0.32 6.89 4.27
N LEU A 7 0.70 6.28 3.66
CA LEU A 7 0.64 5.78 2.29
C LEU A 7 -0.37 4.63 2.15
N VAL A 8 -0.33 3.67 3.06
CA VAL A 8 -1.27 2.55 3.11
C VAL A 8 -2.69 3.07 3.25
N HIS A 9 -2.94 3.95 4.22
CA HIS A 9 -4.27 4.47 4.49
C HIS A 9 -4.83 5.20 3.26
N ARG A 10 -3.99 5.99 2.60
CA ARG A 10 -4.35 6.68 1.36
C ARG A 10 -4.70 5.71 0.23
N VAL A 11 -3.98 4.60 0.09
CA VAL A 11 -4.27 3.55 -0.91
C VAL A 11 -5.58 2.82 -0.58
N LEU A 12 -5.83 2.54 0.70
CA LEU A 12 -7.09 1.96 1.16
C LEU A 12 -8.27 2.89 0.87
N GLU A 13 -8.14 4.19 1.16
CA GLU A 13 -9.16 5.21 0.86
C GLU A 13 -9.39 5.37 -0.65
N MET A 14 -8.32 5.34 -1.45
CA MET A 14 -8.44 5.40 -2.92
C MET A 14 -9.03 4.13 -3.53
N GLY A 15 -8.94 2.99 -2.85
CA GLY A 15 -9.41 1.70 -3.35
C GLY A 15 -8.57 1.13 -4.50
N TYR A 16 -7.41 1.72 -4.81
CA TYR A 16 -6.47 1.17 -5.79
C TYR A 16 -5.00 1.39 -5.42
N LEU A 17 -4.19 0.36 -5.67
CA LEU A 17 -2.75 0.37 -5.46
C LEU A 17 -2.03 0.53 -6.81
N SER A 18 -1.36 1.65 -7.00
CA SER A 18 -0.59 1.97 -8.21
C SER A 18 0.86 1.50 -8.11
N LYS A 19 1.54 1.36 -9.25
CA LYS A 19 2.99 1.10 -9.28
C LYS A 19 3.81 2.17 -8.55
N GLU A 20 3.38 3.43 -8.61
CA GLU A 20 4.01 4.52 -7.86
C GLU A 20 3.90 4.29 -6.35
N HIS A 21 2.68 4.00 -5.87
CA HIS A 21 2.42 3.65 -4.47
C HIS A 21 3.23 2.41 -4.03
N GLU A 22 3.33 1.38 -4.87
CA GLU A 22 4.18 0.20 -4.59
C GLU A 22 5.67 0.57 -4.50
N GLY A 23 6.16 1.44 -5.39
CA GLY A 23 7.54 1.93 -5.37
C GLY A 23 7.86 2.74 -4.12
N GLN A 24 6.95 3.63 -3.72
CA GLN A 24 7.06 4.40 -2.49
C GLN A 24 7.05 3.50 -1.26
N LEU A 25 6.11 2.53 -1.20
CA LEU A 25 6.02 1.59 -0.09
C LEU A 25 7.30 0.76 0.03
N ARG A 26 7.84 0.26 -1.08
CA ARG A 26 9.09 -0.51 -1.10
C ARG A 26 10.29 0.32 -0.64
N ASN A 27 10.38 1.59 -1.04
CA ASN A 27 11.45 2.48 -0.62
C ASN A 27 11.37 2.76 0.89
N LEU A 28 10.17 3.07 1.38
CA LEU A 28 9.94 3.33 2.80
C LEU A 28 10.24 2.10 3.66
N VAL A 29 9.81 0.92 3.22
CA VAL A 29 10.10 -0.34 3.90
C VAL A 29 11.61 -0.62 3.93
N GLY A 30 12.33 -0.29 2.86
CA GLY A 30 13.79 -0.43 2.79
C GLY A 30 14.56 0.52 3.72
N GLN A 31 13.96 1.63 4.14
CA GLN A 31 14.55 2.58 5.09
C GLN A 31 14.32 2.19 6.56
N GLY A 32 13.39 1.26 6.81
CA GLY A 32 13.04 0.76 8.13
C GLY A 32 11.54 0.82 8.37
N CYS A 33 11.01 -0.26 8.95
CA CYS A 33 9.62 -0.36 9.40
C CYS A 33 9.58 -0.63 10.90
N ASN A 34 8.59 -0.06 11.57
CA ASN A 34 8.21 -0.43 12.94
C ASN A 34 6.98 -1.37 12.93
N GLY A 35 6.49 -1.76 14.12
CA GLY A 35 5.37 -2.70 14.25
C GLY A 35 4.08 -2.19 13.59
N ASP A 36 3.75 -0.92 13.83
CA ASP A 36 2.58 -0.26 13.23
C ASP A 36 2.65 -0.22 11.69
N ASP A 37 3.85 -0.02 11.12
CA ASP A 37 4.06 -0.10 9.68
C ASP A 37 3.76 -1.48 9.12
N LEU A 38 4.16 -2.52 9.85
CA LEU A 38 3.92 -3.91 9.46
C LEU A 38 2.42 -4.21 9.46
N GLU A 39 1.69 -3.78 10.50
CA GLU A 39 0.24 -3.94 10.57
C GLU A 39 -0.47 -3.24 9.41
N ALA A 40 -0.06 -2.00 9.07
CA ALA A 40 -0.61 -1.28 7.93
C ALA A 40 -0.36 -2.05 6.62
N VAL A 41 0.86 -2.55 6.38
CA VAL A 41 1.17 -3.33 5.17
C VAL A 41 0.36 -4.63 5.12
N VAL A 42 0.15 -5.30 6.25
CA VAL A 42 -0.70 -6.49 6.34
C VAL A 42 -2.15 -6.15 6.00
N MET A 43 -2.69 -5.04 6.52
CA MET A 43 -4.03 -4.56 6.21
C MET A 43 -4.20 -4.25 4.72
N LEU A 44 -3.22 -3.59 4.10
CA LEU A 44 -3.20 -3.35 2.65
C LEU A 44 -3.23 -4.66 1.85
N LYS A 45 -2.43 -5.66 2.27
CA LYS A 45 -2.41 -6.97 1.61
C LYS A 45 -3.75 -7.68 1.75
N GLN A 46 -4.40 -7.64 2.91
CA GLN A 46 -5.74 -8.19 3.09
C GLN A 46 -6.75 -7.47 2.18
N ALA A 47 -6.72 -6.14 2.13
CA ALA A 47 -7.61 -5.36 1.28
C ALA A 47 -7.46 -5.71 -0.21
N LEU A 48 -6.24 -6.02 -0.68
CA LEU A 48 -6.00 -6.54 -2.02
C LEU A 48 -6.61 -7.93 -2.23
N VAL A 49 -6.45 -8.83 -1.25
CA VAL A 49 -6.94 -10.22 -1.31
C VAL A 49 -8.47 -10.28 -1.30
N PHE A 50 -9.11 -9.48 -0.46
CA PHE A 50 -10.56 -9.36 -0.37
C PHE A 50 -11.16 -8.49 -1.49
N GLY A 51 -10.33 -7.84 -2.31
CA GLY A 51 -10.78 -7.01 -3.42
C GLY A 51 -11.31 -5.63 -3.05
N HIS A 52 -11.09 -5.18 -1.80
CA HIS A 52 -11.35 -3.80 -1.37
C HIS A 52 -10.42 -2.80 -2.08
N VAL A 53 -9.19 -3.23 -2.36
CA VAL A 53 -8.22 -2.47 -3.14
C VAL A 53 -7.90 -3.25 -4.41
N LYS A 54 -7.93 -2.58 -5.56
CA LYS A 54 -7.50 -3.17 -6.83
C LYS A 54 -6.08 -2.74 -7.16
N ARG A 55 -5.23 -3.64 -7.63
CA ARG A 55 -3.99 -3.18 -8.27
C ARG A 55 -4.36 -2.44 -9.54
N GLN A 56 -3.82 -1.25 -9.72
CA GLN A 56 -3.96 -0.49 -10.94
C GLN A 56 -3.18 -1.24 -12.03
N ALA A 57 -3.85 -2.21 -12.65
CA ALA A 57 -3.36 -2.85 -13.84
C ALA A 57 -3.34 -1.78 -14.93
N HIS A 58 -2.15 -1.47 -15.43
CA HIS A 58 -2.01 -0.64 -16.62
C HIS A 58 -2.72 -1.40 -17.74
N ARG A 59 -3.97 -1.02 -18.02
CA ARG A 59 -4.72 -1.52 -19.17
C ARG A 59 -4.09 -0.83 -20.38
N SER A 60 -2.94 -1.35 -20.83
CA SER A 60 -2.44 -1.09 -22.17
C SER A 60 -3.55 -1.52 -23.11
N LYS A 61 -4.21 -0.52 -23.72
CA LYS A 61 -5.02 -0.70 -24.91
C LYS A 61 -4.11 -1.05 -26.08
#